data_AF-A0A959JYM5-F1
#
_entry.id   AF-A0A959JYM5-F1
#
_cell.length_a   1.000
_cell.length_b   1.000
_cell.length_c   1.000
_cell.angle_alpha   90.00
_cell.angle_beta   90.00
_cell.angle_gamma   90.00
#
_symmetry.space_group_name_H-M   'P 1'
#
loop_
_entity.id
_entity.type
_entity.pdbx_description
1 polymer ?
#
loop_
_entity_poly.entity_id
_entity_poly.type
_entity_poly.pdbx_seq_one_letter_code
_entity_poly.pdbx_strand_id
1 'polypeptide(L)'
;MALKSEYPFIHKKKKSLVQIILFLMISIGMRAQDTIIDADLQVIGSQCLGSGCGSTVNFDLITLLLKQDNLRIRFDDQSLSSSFPKNDWQITINDSHNGGDSYFSIDDITSSRTIFRLDAGAPANALYMNPSGNIGLGMSNPGYRLHVLGGMKADSIIDANDYAGLPGDILSKSATGLDWIQSTALRLGIYGGSDTVPTSTHVFLKDEISFDDQTLYINGDSNRVGVGTNSPMYELQVNGDVGISGGVYGVSDKSIKKNIEDLTGGLGIVMQLKPRSFWFKTDDYRSLHLPEGKQYGLIAQELESIISDLVTDQNTFLNEQEESEKIKSVNYLGLIPWLIRAMQEQQEMIDDLIMERDSLRREMAKIKYLEDQVKDIMAKLSE
;
A
#
# COMPACT_ATOMS: atom_id res chain seq x y z
N MET A 1 -22.37 -132.93 -26.74
CA MET A 1 -21.24 -133.86 -26.55
C MET A 1 -20.19 -133.14 -25.70
N ALA A 2 -20.12 -133.53 -24.43
CA ALA A 2 -19.03 -133.42 -23.43
C ALA A 2 -18.17 -132.11 -23.39
N LEU A 3 -18.23 -131.23 -22.38
CA LEU A 3 -17.86 -131.32 -20.94
C LEU A 3 -16.44 -131.80 -20.62
N LYS A 4 -15.63 -130.90 -20.05
CA LYS A 4 -14.67 -131.04 -18.91
C LYS A 4 -14.05 -129.64 -18.66
N SER A 5 -14.37 -128.87 -17.60
CA SER A 5 -13.95 -128.96 -16.17
C SER A 5 -12.41 -129.00 -16.03
N GLU A 6 -11.72 -128.14 -15.26
CA GLU A 6 -11.90 -127.78 -13.84
C GLU A 6 -11.28 -126.40 -13.44
N TYR A 7 -11.80 -125.88 -12.32
CA TYR A 7 -11.47 -124.69 -11.48
C TYR A 7 -10.19 -124.91 -10.59
N PRO A 8 -9.67 -124.00 -9.69
CA PRO A 8 -10.37 -122.95 -8.89
C PRO A 8 -9.62 -121.66 -8.35
N PHE A 9 -10.42 -120.72 -7.79
CA PHE A 9 -10.24 -119.85 -6.56
C PHE A 9 -9.10 -118.77 -6.51
N ILE A 10 -9.24 -117.45 -6.18
CA ILE A 10 -9.88 -116.71 -5.05
C ILE A 10 -10.07 -115.17 -5.33
N HIS A 11 -11.22 -114.65 -4.84
CA HIS A 11 -11.62 -113.31 -4.32
C HIS A 11 -11.46 -111.92 -5.02
N LYS A 12 -12.67 -111.30 -5.10
CA LYS A 12 -13.12 -109.97 -4.61
C LYS A 12 -13.10 -108.75 -5.56
N LYS A 13 -14.33 -108.29 -5.82
CA LYS A 13 -14.83 -106.91 -5.96
C LYS A 13 -14.12 -106.00 -6.98
N LYS A 14 -14.85 -105.62 -8.04
CA LYS A 14 -15.28 -104.23 -8.29
C LYS A 14 -16.14 -104.16 -9.56
N LYS A 15 -17.31 -103.52 -9.44
CA LYS A 15 -18.16 -103.11 -10.57
C LYS A 15 -17.33 -102.18 -11.47
N SER A 16 -17.17 -102.57 -12.73
CA SER A 16 -16.22 -101.97 -13.67
C SER A 16 -16.76 -100.68 -14.29
N LEU A 17 -16.36 -99.55 -13.68
CA LEU A 17 -15.80 -98.30 -14.21
C LEU A 17 -16.04 -97.80 -15.67
N VAL A 18 -16.55 -98.60 -16.60
CA VAL A 18 -16.46 -98.32 -18.05
C VAL A 18 -17.61 -97.44 -18.57
N GLN A 19 -18.76 -97.38 -17.89
CA GLN A 19 -19.91 -96.56 -18.32
C GLN A 19 -19.96 -95.14 -17.74
N ILE A 20 -19.12 -94.79 -16.76
CA ILE A 20 -19.07 -93.44 -16.17
C ILE A 20 -18.07 -92.54 -16.91
N ILE A 21 -17.11 -93.12 -17.64
CA ILE A 21 -16.05 -92.37 -18.32
C ILE A 21 -16.54 -91.72 -19.63
N LEU A 22 -17.60 -92.24 -20.27
CA LEU A 22 -18.06 -91.74 -21.57
C LEU A 22 -18.99 -90.50 -21.48
N PHE A 23 -19.51 -90.16 -20.30
CA PHE A 23 -20.35 -88.97 -20.07
C PHE A 23 -19.62 -87.83 -19.35
N LEU A 24 -18.35 -88.02 -18.97
CA LEU A 24 -17.51 -87.02 -18.29
C LEU A 24 -16.54 -86.28 -19.25
N MET A 25 -16.68 -86.47 -20.57
CA MET A 25 -15.78 -85.95 -21.60
C MET A 25 -16.43 -84.93 -22.56
N ILE A 26 -17.55 -84.30 -22.19
CA ILE A 26 -18.13 -83.14 -22.92
C ILE A 26 -18.39 -81.99 -21.96
N SER A 27 -17.41 -81.70 -21.11
CA SER A 27 -17.30 -80.42 -20.41
C SER A 27 -15.86 -80.17 -20.01
N ILE A 28 -14.94 -80.27 -20.98
CA ILE A 28 -13.67 -79.55 -20.86
C ILE A 28 -14.07 -78.08 -21.00
N GLY A 29 -14.24 -77.42 -19.86
CA GLY A 29 -14.34 -75.97 -19.83
C GLY A 29 -13.17 -75.42 -20.61
N MET A 30 -13.47 -74.62 -21.63
CA MET A 30 -12.47 -73.85 -22.36
C MET A 30 -11.68 -73.06 -21.33
N ARG A 31 -10.46 -73.51 -21.01
CA ARG A 31 -9.51 -72.63 -20.34
C ARG A 31 -9.10 -71.60 -21.38
N ALA A 32 -9.23 -70.32 -21.06
CA ALA A 32 -8.55 -69.28 -21.80
C ALA A 32 -7.06 -69.63 -21.78
N GLN A 33 -6.50 -69.89 -22.96
CA GLN A 33 -5.08 -70.12 -23.13
C GLN A 33 -4.44 -68.75 -23.32
N ASP A 34 -3.39 -68.45 -22.55
CA ASP A 34 -2.61 -67.24 -22.76
C ASP A 34 -2.06 -67.26 -24.20
N THR A 35 -2.33 -66.19 -24.94
CA THR A 35 -1.73 -66.00 -26.27
C THR A 35 -0.43 -65.26 -26.09
N ILE A 36 0.68 -65.99 -26.15
CA ILE A 36 2.02 -65.39 -26.18
C ILE A 36 2.33 -65.09 -27.65
N ILE A 37 2.59 -63.82 -27.95
CA ILE A 37 3.12 -63.39 -29.24
C ILE A 37 4.63 -63.24 -29.02
N ASP A 38 5.40 -64.22 -29.49
CA ASP A 38 6.86 -64.32 -29.33
C ASP A 38 7.64 -63.54 -30.41
N ALA A 39 6.98 -62.56 -31.03
CA ALA A 39 7.50 -61.65 -32.04
C ALA A 39 6.88 -60.25 -31.87
N ASP A 40 7.37 -59.27 -32.62
CA ASP A 40 6.80 -57.92 -32.60
C ASP A 40 5.34 -57.92 -33.08
N LEU A 41 4.45 -57.31 -32.30
CA LEU A 41 3.05 -57.08 -32.69
C LEU A 41 2.92 -55.70 -33.34
N GLN A 42 2.74 -55.67 -34.67
CA GLN A 42 2.34 -54.46 -35.37
C GLN A 42 0.82 -54.47 -35.62
N VAL A 43 0.11 -53.50 -35.05
CA VAL A 43 -1.32 -53.30 -35.30
C VAL A 43 -1.49 -52.11 -36.25
N ILE A 44 -2.03 -52.36 -37.45
CA ILE A 44 -2.45 -51.31 -38.38
C ILE A 44 -3.94 -51.03 -38.13
N GLY A 45 -4.30 -49.80 -37.77
CA GLY A 45 -5.65 -49.42 -37.36
C GLY A 45 -5.74 -49.25 -35.84
N SER A 46 -6.78 -49.80 -35.22
CA SER A 46 -7.06 -49.62 -33.78
C SER A 46 -7.10 -50.92 -33.00
N GLN A 47 -6.75 -50.87 -31.71
CA GLN A 47 -6.77 -52.00 -30.79
C GLN A 47 -7.69 -51.73 -29.58
N CYS A 48 -8.50 -52.72 -29.19
CA CYS A 48 -9.27 -52.70 -27.94
C CYS A 48 -8.65 -53.68 -26.94
N LEU A 49 -8.36 -53.23 -25.72
CA LEU A 49 -7.80 -54.04 -24.63
C LEU A 49 -8.70 -54.00 -23.39
N GLY A 50 -8.87 -55.15 -22.74
CA GLY A 50 -9.66 -55.31 -21.51
C GLY A 50 -10.93 -56.12 -21.68
N SER A 51 -11.49 -56.60 -20.57
CA SER A 51 -12.66 -57.51 -20.56
C SER A 51 -13.95 -56.89 -21.10
N GLY A 52 -14.02 -55.56 -21.21
CA GLY A 52 -15.14 -54.84 -21.79
C GLY A 52 -15.12 -54.70 -23.32
N CYS A 53 -14.12 -55.26 -24.00
CA CYS A 53 -14.06 -55.29 -25.46
C CYS A 53 -14.97 -56.38 -26.02
N GLY A 54 -15.93 -55.99 -26.86
CA GLY A 54 -16.87 -56.90 -27.53
C GLY A 54 -16.44 -57.32 -28.94
N SER A 55 -17.27 -58.11 -29.61
CA SER A 55 -17.05 -58.57 -31.00
C SER A 55 -17.26 -57.48 -32.06
N THR A 56 -17.84 -56.34 -31.69
CA THR A 56 -17.99 -55.17 -32.57
C THR A 56 -17.67 -53.92 -31.76
N VAL A 57 -16.54 -53.30 -32.07
CA VAL A 57 -16.06 -52.08 -31.41
C VAL A 57 -16.01 -50.96 -32.45
N ASN A 58 -16.71 -49.85 -32.19
CA ASN A 58 -16.52 -48.63 -32.96
C ASN A 58 -15.35 -47.85 -32.35
N PHE A 59 -14.39 -47.47 -33.17
CA PHE A 59 -13.18 -46.78 -32.75
C PHE A 59 -13.20 -45.28 -33.02
N ASP A 60 -14.06 -44.77 -33.91
CA ASP A 60 -14.06 -43.35 -34.34
C ASP A 60 -12.63 -42.84 -34.66
N LEU A 61 -12.09 -41.94 -33.84
CA LEU A 61 -10.72 -41.40 -33.96
C LEU A 61 -9.73 -41.99 -32.93
N ILE A 62 -10.12 -43.06 -32.22
CA ILE A 62 -9.34 -43.70 -31.16
C ILE A 62 -8.49 -44.84 -31.74
N THR A 63 -7.18 -44.78 -31.55
CA THR A 63 -6.23 -45.84 -31.96
C THR A 63 -6.08 -46.93 -30.90
N LEU A 64 -6.05 -46.59 -29.61
CA LEU A 64 -5.96 -47.55 -28.51
C LEU A 64 -7.09 -47.31 -27.52
N LEU A 65 -7.98 -48.30 -27.39
CA LEU A 65 -9.16 -48.23 -26.55
C LEU A 65 -9.02 -49.23 -25.39
N LEU A 66 -9.00 -48.72 -24.15
CA LEU A 66 -8.96 -49.55 -22.95
C LEU A 66 -10.36 -49.64 -22.34
N LYS A 67 -10.92 -50.84 -22.18
CA LYS A 67 -12.27 -51.07 -21.65
C LYS A 67 -12.28 -52.12 -20.55
N GLN A 68 -12.34 -51.65 -19.30
CA GLN A 68 -12.47 -52.49 -18.11
C GLN A 68 -12.92 -51.64 -16.91
N ASP A 69 -13.33 -52.26 -15.81
CA ASP A 69 -13.74 -51.55 -14.60
C ASP A 69 -12.57 -50.84 -13.90
N ASN A 70 -11.38 -51.44 -13.93
CA ASN A 70 -10.17 -50.96 -13.26
C ASN A 70 -9.05 -50.74 -14.27
N LEU A 71 -9.03 -49.57 -14.90
CA LEU A 71 -8.09 -49.24 -15.96
C LEU A 71 -6.74 -48.82 -15.39
N ARG A 72 -5.70 -49.59 -15.71
CA ARG A 72 -4.30 -49.31 -15.32
C ARG A 72 -3.37 -49.59 -16.50
N ILE A 73 -2.33 -48.79 -16.65
CA ILE A 73 -1.17 -49.12 -17.48
C ILE A 73 0.02 -49.21 -16.54
N ARG A 74 0.56 -50.41 -16.37
CA ARG A 74 1.68 -50.68 -15.47
C ARG A 74 2.97 -50.81 -16.26
N PHE A 75 4.00 -50.12 -15.77
CA PHE A 75 5.38 -50.21 -16.21
C PHE A 75 6.14 -50.96 -15.10
N ASP A 76 6.39 -52.23 -15.35
CA ASP A 76 7.06 -53.14 -14.42
C ASP A 76 8.52 -53.32 -14.86
N ASP A 77 9.44 -52.67 -14.16
CA ASP A 77 10.86 -52.72 -14.46
C ASP A 77 11.46 -54.03 -13.92
N GLN A 78 12.08 -54.79 -14.83
CA GLN A 78 12.68 -56.09 -14.51
C GLN A 78 14.22 -56.02 -14.46
N SER A 79 14.78 -54.83 -14.31
CA SER A 79 16.23 -54.62 -14.32
C SER A 79 16.89 -55.23 -13.09
N LEU A 80 17.75 -56.22 -13.31
CA LEU A 80 18.39 -56.96 -12.21
C LEU A 80 19.65 -56.26 -11.67
N SER A 81 20.42 -55.60 -12.54
CA SER A 81 21.65 -54.89 -12.15
C SER A 81 21.35 -53.65 -11.29
N SER A 82 22.19 -53.38 -10.29
CA SER A 82 22.12 -52.14 -9.50
C SER A 82 22.52 -50.89 -10.27
N SER A 83 23.10 -51.04 -11.47
CA SER A 83 23.48 -49.92 -12.34
C SER A 83 22.31 -49.30 -13.11
N PHE A 84 21.15 -49.96 -13.13
CA PHE A 84 19.96 -49.46 -13.83
C PHE A 84 18.90 -48.96 -12.84
N PRO A 85 18.10 -47.94 -13.22
CA PRO A 85 16.89 -47.58 -12.48
C PRO A 85 15.95 -48.78 -12.33
N LYS A 86 15.18 -48.83 -11.23
CA LYS A 86 14.29 -49.96 -10.88
C LYS A 86 12.89 -49.54 -10.42
N ASN A 87 12.51 -48.28 -10.70
CA ASN A 87 11.21 -47.78 -10.27
C ASN A 87 10.12 -48.27 -11.22
N ASP A 88 9.10 -48.86 -10.62
CA ASP A 88 7.89 -49.28 -11.28
C ASP A 88 6.87 -48.14 -11.24
N TRP A 89 6.23 -47.89 -12.38
CA TRP A 89 5.26 -46.81 -12.54
C TRP A 89 3.90 -47.35 -12.95
N GLN A 90 2.84 -46.62 -12.61
CA GLN A 90 1.49 -46.95 -13.07
C GLN A 90 0.74 -45.67 -13.46
N ILE A 91 0.06 -45.71 -14.61
CA ILE A 91 -1.01 -44.78 -14.92
C ILE A 91 -2.31 -45.37 -14.40
N THR A 92 -3.01 -44.60 -13.57
CA THR A 92 -4.23 -45.01 -12.90
C THR A 92 -5.39 -44.13 -13.31
N ILE A 93 -6.51 -44.77 -13.69
CA ILE A 93 -7.77 -44.10 -14.01
C ILE A 93 -8.83 -44.57 -13.01
N ASN A 94 -9.26 -43.64 -12.14
CA ASN A 94 -10.25 -43.82 -11.06
C ASN A 94 -9.86 -44.86 -10.00
N ASP A 95 -10.47 -44.76 -8.81
CA ASP A 95 -10.38 -45.81 -7.79
C ASP A 95 -11.13 -47.07 -8.19
N SER A 96 -10.76 -48.19 -7.56
CA SER A 96 -11.31 -49.52 -7.83
C SER A 96 -12.37 -49.99 -6.83
N HIS A 97 -12.61 -49.23 -5.76
CA HIS A 97 -13.59 -49.56 -4.73
C HIS A 97 -14.89 -48.77 -4.89
N ASN A 98 -15.98 -49.32 -4.36
CA ASN A 98 -17.28 -48.65 -4.39
C ASN A 98 -17.22 -47.29 -3.67
N GLY A 99 -17.76 -46.26 -4.30
CA GLY A 99 -17.70 -44.88 -3.81
C GLY A 99 -16.33 -44.21 -3.85
N GLY A 100 -15.36 -44.79 -4.58
CA GLY A 100 -14.04 -44.18 -4.76
C GLY A 100 -14.03 -42.99 -5.72
N ASP A 101 -12.87 -42.33 -5.77
CA ASP A 101 -12.71 -41.08 -6.50
C ASP A 101 -12.57 -41.29 -8.01
N SER A 102 -12.99 -40.28 -8.78
CA SER A 102 -12.77 -40.22 -10.22
C SER A 102 -11.60 -39.29 -10.53
N TYR A 103 -10.53 -39.82 -11.13
CA TYR A 103 -9.30 -39.07 -11.40
C TYR A 103 -8.40 -39.75 -12.43
N PHE A 104 -7.43 -38.99 -12.92
CA PHE A 104 -6.25 -39.47 -13.65
C PHE A 104 -5.02 -39.30 -12.74
N SER A 105 -4.18 -40.34 -12.60
CA SER A 105 -2.91 -40.20 -11.87
C SER A 105 -1.73 -40.95 -12.50
N ILE A 106 -0.53 -40.51 -12.10
CA ILE A 106 0.75 -41.20 -12.30
C ILE A 106 1.28 -41.56 -10.91
N ASP A 107 1.48 -42.85 -10.69
CA ASP A 107 1.86 -43.43 -9.41
C ASP A 107 3.24 -44.07 -9.51
N ASP A 108 4.11 -43.77 -8.54
CA ASP A 108 5.30 -44.57 -8.20
C ASP A 108 4.83 -45.73 -7.33
N ILE A 109 4.68 -46.90 -7.95
CA ILE A 109 4.14 -48.08 -7.26
C ILE A 109 5.21 -48.82 -6.46
N THR A 110 6.50 -48.63 -6.75
CA THR A 110 7.60 -49.10 -5.90
C THR A 110 7.54 -48.42 -4.52
N SER A 111 7.32 -47.10 -4.51
CA SER A 111 7.27 -46.30 -3.29
C SER A 111 5.86 -46.11 -2.71
N SER A 112 4.82 -46.63 -3.40
CA SER A 112 3.40 -46.44 -3.07
C SER A 112 3.00 -44.96 -2.93
N ARG A 113 3.37 -44.13 -3.92
CA ARG A 113 3.08 -42.70 -3.94
C ARG A 113 2.41 -42.28 -5.24
N THR A 114 1.35 -41.48 -5.13
CA THR A 114 0.81 -40.76 -6.28
C THR A 114 1.62 -39.47 -6.46
N ILE A 115 2.29 -39.35 -7.60
CA ILE A 115 3.19 -38.22 -7.91
C ILE A 115 2.43 -37.09 -8.61
N PHE A 116 1.46 -37.45 -9.44
CA PHE A 116 0.61 -36.50 -10.15
C PHE A 116 -0.82 -37.00 -10.15
N ARG A 117 -1.79 -36.14 -9.83
CA ARG A 117 -3.22 -36.46 -9.83
C ARG A 117 -4.04 -35.29 -10.33
N LEU A 118 -5.00 -35.57 -11.19
CA LEU A 118 -6.03 -34.65 -11.67
C LEU A 118 -7.40 -35.24 -11.37
N ASP A 119 -8.13 -34.63 -10.44
CA ASP A 119 -9.48 -35.05 -10.09
C ASP A 119 -10.50 -34.65 -11.16
N ALA A 120 -11.49 -35.51 -11.36
CA ALA A 120 -12.60 -35.25 -12.26
C ALA A 120 -13.37 -34.00 -11.81
N GLY A 121 -13.78 -33.17 -12.76
CA GLY A 121 -14.49 -31.92 -12.49
C GLY A 121 -13.59 -30.70 -12.31
N ALA A 122 -12.27 -30.83 -12.39
CA ALA A 122 -11.37 -29.69 -12.48
C ALA A 122 -11.75 -28.78 -13.67
N PRO A 123 -11.79 -27.44 -13.50
CA PRO A 123 -12.22 -26.53 -14.54
C PRO A 123 -11.22 -26.48 -15.71
N ALA A 124 -11.69 -25.99 -16.86
CA ALA A 124 -10.82 -25.73 -18.00
C ALA A 124 -9.65 -24.81 -17.61
N ASN A 125 -8.43 -25.16 -18.04
CA ASN A 125 -7.21 -24.43 -17.75
C ASN A 125 -6.82 -24.38 -16.26
N ALA A 126 -7.27 -25.34 -15.44
CA ALA A 126 -6.82 -25.48 -14.05
C ALA A 126 -5.28 -25.56 -13.95
N LEU A 127 -4.65 -26.34 -14.83
CA LEU A 127 -3.21 -26.34 -15.09
C LEU A 127 -3.01 -26.23 -16.61
N TYR A 128 -2.41 -25.15 -17.07
CA TYR A 128 -2.23 -24.87 -18.49
C TYR A 128 -0.80 -24.43 -18.79
N MET A 129 -0.23 -24.89 -19.91
CA MET A 129 1.05 -24.42 -20.41
C MET A 129 0.87 -23.84 -21.81
N ASN A 130 1.31 -22.60 -22.01
CA ASN A 130 1.23 -21.96 -23.32
C ASN A 130 2.43 -22.34 -24.23
N PRO A 131 2.39 -22.02 -25.54
CA PRO A 131 3.50 -22.32 -26.46
C PRO A 131 4.83 -21.62 -26.12
N SER A 132 4.82 -20.59 -25.29
CA SER A 132 6.03 -19.91 -24.79
C SER A 132 6.62 -20.58 -23.55
N GLY A 133 6.01 -21.67 -23.06
CA GLY A 133 6.41 -22.40 -21.87
C GLY A 133 5.99 -21.74 -20.55
N ASN A 134 5.06 -20.78 -20.58
CA ASN A 134 4.49 -20.21 -19.36
C ASN A 134 3.42 -21.13 -18.80
N ILE A 135 3.42 -21.31 -17.48
CA ILE A 135 2.45 -22.11 -16.75
C ILE A 135 1.40 -21.18 -16.13
N GLY A 136 0.13 -21.43 -16.45
CA GLY A 136 -1.03 -20.80 -15.86
C GLY A 136 -1.74 -21.75 -14.90
N LEU A 137 -2.10 -21.26 -13.72
CA LEU A 137 -3.02 -21.94 -12.80
C LEU A 137 -4.36 -21.22 -12.83
N GLY A 138 -5.38 -21.87 -13.39
CA GLY A 138 -6.73 -21.34 -13.54
C GLY A 138 -6.94 -20.39 -14.73
N MET A 139 -6.05 -20.37 -15.73
CA MET A 139 -6.15 -19.44 -16.86
C MET A 139 -5.55 -19.99 -18.17
N SER A 140 -6.07 -19.54 -19.32
CA SER A 140 -5.64 -19.96 -20.66
C SER A 140 -4.59 -19.07 -21.32
N ASN A 141 -4.28 -17.90 -20.75
CA ASN A 141 -3.30 -16.97 -21.32
C ASN A 141 -2.33 -16.40 -20.27
N PRO A 142 -1.41 -17.23 -19.73
CA PRO A 142 -0.47 -16.79 -18.71
C PRO A 142 0.56 -15.79 -19.28
N GLY A 143 0.50 -14.54 -18.79
CA GLY A 143 1.44 -13.46 -19.14
C GLY A 143 2.82 -13.54 -18.44
N TYR A 144 2.98 -14.43 -17.45
CA TYR A 144 4.23 -14.63 -16.71
C TYR A 144 4.64 -16.10 -16.75
N ARG A 145 5.93 -16.38 -16.48
CA ARG A 145 6.48 -17.75 -16.44
C ARG A 145 5.64 -18.70 -15.58
N LEU A 146 5.22 -18.21 -14.41
CA LEU A 146 4.18 -18.80 -13.59
C LEU A 146 3.14 -17.70 -13.32
N HIS A 147 1.89 -17.92 -13.72
CA HIS A 147 0.80 -17.00 -13.48
C HIS A 147 -0.32 -17.73 -12.74
N VAL A 148 -0.62 -17.29 -11.53
CA VAL A 148 -1.70 -17.85 -10.71
C VAL A 148 -2.87 -16.89 -10.72
N LEU A 149 -4.03 -17.36 -11.20
CA LEU A 149 -5.27 -16.59 -11.10
C LEU A 149 -5.86 -16.77 -9.69
N GLY A 150 -5.82 -15.71 -8.88
CA GLY A 150 -6.32 -15.71 -7.50
C GLY A 150 -5.21 -15.63 -6.44
N GLY A 151 -5.57 -15.87 -5.18
CA GLY A 151 -4.63 -15.85 -4.06
C GLY A 151 -3.77 -17.11 -3.99
N MET A 152 -2.53 -16.96 -3.52
CA MET A 152 -1.61 -18.05 -3.25
C MET A 152 -1.39 -18.16 -1.73
N LYS A 153 -1.66 -19.34 -1.16
CA LYS A 153 -1.17 -19.68 0.18
C LYS A 153 0.22 -20.31 0.02
N ALA A 154 1.22 -19.72 0.65
CA ALA A 154 2.59 -20.23 0.66
C ALA A 154 3.09 -20.31 2.10
N ASP A 155 3.76 -21.41 2.45
CA ASP A 155 4.42 -21.55 3.75
C ASP A 155 5.72 -20.74 3.79
N SER A 156 6.39 -20.60 2.64
CA SER A 156 7.57 -19.76 2.46
C SER A 156 7.71 -19.36 0.97
N ILE A 157 8.28 -18.18 0.74
CA ILE A 157 8.73 -17.72 -0.58
C ILE A 157 10.25 -17.58 -0.49
N ILE A 158 10.96 -18.11 -1.49
CA ILE A 158 12.42 -18.03 -1.57
C ILE A 158 12.80 -16.92 -2.55
N ASP A 159 13.78 -16.11 -2.18
CA ASP A 159 14.29 -15.03 -3.00
C ASP A 159 15.26 -15.52 -4.10
N ALA A 160 15.90 -14.60 -4.82
CA ALA A 160 16.83 -14.96 -5.89
C ALA A 160 18.16 -15.60 -5.41
N ASN A 161 18.42 -15.61 -4.11
CA ASN A 161 19.64 -16.12 -3.48
C ASN A 161 19.39 -17.40 -2.65
N ASP A 162 18.29 -18.09 -2.92
CA ASP A 162 17.86 -19.29 -2.19
C ASP A 162 17.58 -19.03 -0.69
N TYR A 163 17.20 -17.80 -0.32
CA TYR A 163 16.90 -17.41 1.06
C TYR A 163 15.41 -17.16 1.32
N ALA A 164 14.91 -17.68 2.46
CA ALA A 164 13.50 -17.64 2.85
C ALA A 164 13.08 -16.40 3.68
N GLY A 165 14.04 -15.54 4.04
CA GLY A 165 13.83 -14.45 4.99
C GLY A 165 13.78 -14.92 6.45
N LEU A 166 13.92 -13.98 7.38
CA LEU A 166 13.58 -14.16 8.79
C LEU A 166 12.16 -13.65 9.09
N PRO A 167 11.57 -14.05 10.23
CA PRO A 167 10.32 -13.46 10.69
C PRO A 167 10.41 -11.94 10.76
N GLY A 168 9.52 -11.27 10.02
CA GLY A 168 9.41 -9.80 9.96
C GLY A 168 10.08 -9.17 8.73
N ASP A 169 10.90 -9.90 7.99
CA ASP A 169 11.51 -9.37 6.76
C ASP A 169 10.45 -9.08 5.69
N ILE A 170 10.76 -8.13 4.80
CA ILE A 170 9.89 -7.73 3.70
C ILE A 170 10.53 -8.16 2.39
N LEU A 171 9.81 -8.95 1.59
CA LEU A 171 10.25 -9.34 0.26
C LEU A 171 10.09 -8.15 -0.71
N SER A 172 11.18 -7.74 -1.34
CA SER A 172 11.18 -6.62 -2.29
C SER A 172 11.89 -6.98 -3.59
N LYS A 173 11.63 -6.22 -4.66
CA LYS A 173 12.37 -6.35 -5.93
C LYS A 173 13.61 -5.47 -5.91
N SER A 174 14.77 -6.08 -6.11
CA SER A 174 16.07 -5.44 -6.30
C SER A 174 16.50 -5.43 -7.78
N ALA A 175 17.70 -4.92 -8.06
CA ALA A 175 18.29 -4.95 -9.41
C ALA A 175 18.61 -6.39 -9.89
N THR A 176 18.83 -7.32 -8.97
CA THR A 176 19.24 -8.71 -9.28
C THR A 176 18.11 -9.73 -9.14
N GLY A 177 16.97 -9.36 -8.55
CA GLY A 177 15.83 -10.26 -8.39
C GLY A 177 14.93 -9.87 -7.24
N LEU A 178 14.25 -10.85 -6.65
CA LEU A 178 13.64 -10.65 -5.34
C LEU A 178 14.74 -10.75 -4.28
N ASP A 179 14.64 -9.92 -3.24
CA ASP A 179 15.57 -9.87 -2.12
C ASP A 179 14.80 -9.57 -0.83
N TRP A 180 15.19 -10.23 0.26
CA TRP A 180 14.60 -9.98 1.58
C TRP A 180 15.25 -8.77 2.23
N ILE A 181 14.45 -7.74 2.50
CA ILE A 181 14.88 -6.58 3.27
C ILE A 181 14.62 -6.88 4.73
N GLN A 182 15.69 -6.90 5.53
CA GLN A 182 15.58 -7.04 6.98
C GLN A 182 14.68 -5.95 7.56
N SER A 183 13.74 -6.31 8.42
CA SER A 183 12.87 -5.33 9.09
C SER A 183 13.64 -4.22 9.83
N THR A 184 14.81 -4.54 10.35
CA THR A 184 15.72 -3.59 11.00
C THR A 184 16.42 -2.63 10.02
N ALA A 185 16.48 -3.02 8.74
CA ALA A 185 17.01 -2.20 7.65
C ALA A 185 15.92 -1.33 6.99
N LEU A 186 14.63 -1.59 7.28
CA LEU A 186 13.55 -0.69 6.86
C LEU A 186 13.66 0.64 7.59
N ARG A 187 14.07 1.66 6.85
CA ARG A 187 14.05 3.05 7.28
C ARG A 187 13.02 3.78 6.44
N LEU A 188 11.90 4.17 7.04
CA LEU A 188 11.05 5.21 6.46
C LEU A 188 11.80 6.54 6.62
N GLY A 189 12.56 6.92 5.59
CA GLY A 189 13.27 8.19 5.58
C GLY A 189 12.30 9.35 5.38
N ILE A 190 12.14 10.21 6.39
CA ILE A 190 11.83 11.61 6.14
C ILE A 190 13.17 12.24 5.73
N TYR A 191 13.39 12.39 4.43
CA TYR A 191 14.64 12.88 3.86
C TYR A 191 14.82 14.37 4.22
N GLY A 192 15.85 14.68 5.01
CA GLY A 192 16.34 16.05 5.14
C GLY A 192 17.26 16.38 3.97
N GLY A 193 16.70 16.86 2.85
CA GLY A 193 17.35 17.69 1.80
C GLY A 193 18.72 17.33 1.20
N SER A 194 19.41 16.24 1.59
CA SER A 194 20.79 15.97 1.17
C SER A 194 21.12 14.49 0.92
N ASP A 195 20.14 13.63 0.67
CA ASP A 195 20.31 12.18 0.38
C ASP A 195 21.13 11.37 1.42
N THR A 196 21.55 11.99 2.52
CA THR A 196 22.32 11.36 3.59
C THR A 196 21.38 10.87 4.68
N VAL A 197 21.32 9.56 4.87
CA VAL A 197 20.52 8.93 5.93
C VAL A 197 21.04 9.39 7.30
N PRO A 198 20.22 10.07 8.14
CA PRO A 198 20.65 10.48 9.48
C PRO A 198 20.96 9.25 10.33
N THR A 199 22.01 9.33 11.14
CA THR A 199 22.48 8.25 12.04
C THR A 199 21.47 7.89 13.14
N SER A 200 20.40 8.68 13.32
CA SER A 200 19.36 8.46 14.32
C SER A 200 18.03 9.04 13.83
N THR A 201 17.28 8.28 13.05
CA THR A 201 15.89 8.64 12.70
C THR A 201 14.96 7.62 13.37
N HIS A 202 14.42 7.96 14.53
CA HIS A 202 13.44 7.14 15.24
C HIS A 202 12.04 7.68 14.93
N VAL A 203 11.47 7.27 13.79
CA VAL A 203 10.01 7.34 13.65
C VAL A 203 9.46 5.99 14.10
N PHE A 204 9.16 5.87 15.40
CA PHE A 204 8.44 4.71 15.93
C PHE A 204 6.96 4.86 15.56
N LEU A 205 6.56 4.23 14.47
CA LEU A 205 5.15 4.04 14.13
C LEU A 205 4.67 2.77 14.82
N LYS A 206 3.91 2.92 15.90
CA LYS A 206 3.15 1.80 16.48
C LYS A 206 1.94 1.44 15.60
N ASP A 207 1.47 2.40 14.77
CA ASP A 207 0.29 2.36 13.89
C ASP A 207 0.54 3.22 12.62
N GLU A 208 -0.47 3.43 11.77
CA GLU A 208 -0.38 4.32 10.58
C GLU A 208 -0.34 5.81 10.96
N ILE A 209 0.50 6.60 10.28
CA ILE A 209 0.30 8.06 10.16
C ILE A 209 -0.54 8.28 8.91
N SER A 210 -1.86 8.37 9.09
CA SER A 210 -2.78 8.80 8.04
C SER A 210 -3.22 10.23 8.34
N PHE A 211 -2.64 11.20 7.64
CA PHE A 211 -3.22 12.54 7.51
C PHE A 211 -4.08 12.55 6.25
N ASP A 212 -5.20 13.28 6.23
CA ASP A 212 -5.84 13.63 4.95
C ASP A 212 -4.92 14.57 4.13
N ASP A 213 -5.32 14.91 2.92
CA ASP A 213 -4.50 15.67 1.96
C ASP A 213 -4.13 17.09 2.44
N GLN A 214 -4.79 17.61 3.49
CA GLN A 214 -4.64 19.00 3.92
C GLN A 214 -4.25 19.15 5.41
N THR A 215 -4.41 18.14 6.25
CA THR A 215 -4.16 18.24 7.71
C THR A 215 -2.71 18.63 8.01
N LEU A 216 -1.74 17.88 7.48
CA LEU A 216 -0.31 18.20 7.58
C LEU A 216 0.38 17.85 6.26
N TYR A 217 0.81 18.88 5.55
CA TYR A 217 1.44 18.75 4.25
C TYR A 217 2.90 19.21 4.31
N ILE A 218 3.83 18.33 3.91
CA ILE A 218 5.26 18.63 3.83
C ILE A 218 5.66 18.66 2.36
N ASN A 219 5.99 19.85 1.87
CA ASN A 219 6.46 20.04 0.50
C ASN A 219 8.00 19.97 0.46
N GLY A 220 8.52 18.81 0.06
CA GLY A 220 9.97 18.58 -0.04
C GLY A 220 10.67 19.46 -1.09
N ASP A 221 9.99 19.79 -2.19
CA ASP A 221 10.58 20.57 -3.29
C ASP A 221 10.84 22.03 -2.90
N SER A 222 9.93 22.61 -2.10
CA SER A 222 10.00 24.00 -1.66
C SER A 222 10.47 24.16 -0.20
N ASN A 223 10.72 23.05 0.51
CA ASN A 223 11.04 23.01 1.95
C ASN A 223 10.00 23.74 2.82
N ARG A 224 8.71 23.45 2.62
CA ARG A 224 7.61 24.13 3.34
C ARG A 224 6.70 23.15 4.05
N VAL A 225 6.07 23.64 5.12
CA VAL A 225 5.06 22.91 5.91
C VAL A 225 3.74 23.66 5.88
N GLY A 226 2.69 22.97 5.47
CA GLY A 226 1.30 23.42 5.50
C GLY A 226 0.50 22.68 6.55
N VAL A 227 -0.35 23.41 7.30
CA VAL A 227 -1.37 22.86 8.20
C VAL A 227 -2.72 23.39 7.73
N GLY A 228 -3.63 22.49 7.33
CA GLY A 228 -4.89 22.85 6.67
C GLY A 228 -4.73 23.34 5.22
N THR A 229 -3.58 23.12 4.58
CA THR A 229 -3.30 23.51 3.18
C THR A 229 -2.21 22.64 2.56
N ASN A 230 -2.40 22.26 1.29
CA ASN A 230 -1.44 21.51 0.48
C ASN A 230 -0.56 22.40 -0.42
N SER A 231 -0.69 23.73 -0.30
CA SER A 231 0.02 24.69 -1.15
C SER A 231 0.61 25.84 -0.33
N PRO A 232 1.52 25.56 0.63
CA PRO A 232 2.11 26.57 1.49
C PRO A 232 2.99 27.55 0.70
N MET A 233 2.85 28.84 1.00
CA MET A 233 3.64 29.94 0.45
C MET A 233 4.75 30.43 1.38
N TYR A 234 4.62 30.13 2.67
CA TYR A 234 5.62 30.39 3.71
C TYR A 234 6.28 29.08 4.15
N GLU A 235 7.44 29.16 4.81
CA GLU A 235 8.11 27.98 5.38
C GLU A 235 7.19 27.20 6.33
N LEU A 236 6.37 27.91 7.11
CA LEU A 236 5.25 27.37 7.87
C LEU A 236 4.00 28.19 7.56
N GLN A 237 2.96 27.55 7.04
CA GLN A 237 1.67 28.18 6.82
C GLN A 237 0.56 27.38 7.50
N VAL A 238 -0.27 28.06 8.27
CA VAL A 238 -1.49 27.52 8.86
C VAL A 238 -2.69 28.18 8.20
N ASN A 239 -3.61 27.38 7.68
CA ASN A 239 -4.89 27.83 7.17
C ASN A 239 -5.93 27.83 8.30
N GLY A 240 -5.97 28.93 9.06
CA GLY A 240 -6.79 29.10 10.25
C GLY A 240 -6.01 29.72 11.41
N ASP A 241 -6.51 29.53 12.64
CA ASP A 241 -5.90 30.10 13.84
C ASP A 241 -4.70 29.29 14.35
N VAL A 242 -3.71 29.99 14.91
CA VAL A 242 -2.54 29.39 15.58
C VAL A 242 -2.64 29.62 17.09
N GLY A 243 -2.85 28.55 17.85
CA GLY A 243 -2.82 28.58 19.32
C GLY A 243 -1.38 28.48 19.85
N ILE A 244 -0.90 29.52 20.55
CA ILE A 244 0.47 29.58 21.07
C ILE A 244 0.42 29.86 22.58
N SER A 245 0.85 28.91 23.41
CA SER A 245 0.96 29.11 24.87
C SER A 245 2.21 29.90 25.28
N GLY A 246 3.23 29.89 24.42
CA GLY A 246 4.49 30.63 24.59
C GLY A 246 4.55 31.91 23.76
N GLY A 247 5.76 32.48 23.64
CA GLY A 247 6.01 33.64 22.79
C GLY A 247 6.50 33.26 21.40
N VAL A 248 6.25 34.13 20.42
CA VAL A 248 6.90 34.10 19.10
C VAL A 248 8.10 35.04 19.15
N TYR A 249 9.32 34.49 19.08
CA TYR A 249 10.56 35.26 19.18
C TYR A 249 11.18 35.48 17.80
N GLY A 250 11.21 36.73 17.36
CA GLY A 250 11.96 37.14 16.16
C GLY A 250 13.41 37.48 16.50
N VAL A 251 14.37 36.98 15.72
CA VAL A 251 15.79 37.37 15.86
C VAL A 251 15.97 38.85 15.55
N SER A 252 16.67 39.59 16.42
CA SER A 252 16.76 41.06 16.34
C SER A 252 18.15 41.59 16.74
N ASP A 253 19.17 40.74 16.71
CA ASP A 253 20.54 41.12 17.06
C ASP A 253 21.12 42.15 16.06
N LYS A 254 21.99 43.06 16.53
CA LYS A 254 22.63 44.07 15.66
C LYS A 254 23.50 43.41 14.58
N SER A 255 24.15 42.29 14.90
CA SER A 255 25.07 41.58 14.00
C SER A 255 24.42 41.05 12.72
N ILE A 256 23.11 40.82 12.74
CA ILE A 256 22.33 40.30 11.61
C ILE A 256 21.57 41.41 10.85
N LYS A 257 21.82 42.68 11.18
CA LYS A 257 21.15 43.86 10.57
C LYS A 257 22.15 44.73 9.81
N LYS A 258 21.68 45.35 8.73
CA LYS A 258 22.42 46.33 7.90
C LYS A 258 21.53 47.54 7.62
N ASN A 259 22.12 48.68 7.29
CA ASN A 259 21.41 49.93 6.94
C ASN A 259 20.39 50.35 8.01
N ILE A 260 20.85 50.47 9.27
CA ILE A 260 20.00 50.86 10.40
C ILE A 260 19.85 52.39 10.38
N GLU A 261 18.61 52.86 10.21
CA GLU A 261 18.24 54.28 10.18
C GLU A 261 17.13 54.56 11.19
N ASP A 262 17.07 55.80 11.69
CA ASP A 262 16.01 56.22 12.60
C ASP A 262 14.68 56.39 11.83
N LEU A 263 13.60 55.85 12.41
CA LEU A 263 12.25 56.12 11.90
C LEU A 263 11.84 57.56 12.22
N THR A 264 11.26 58.25 11.24
CA THR A 264 10.76 59.63 11.38
C THR A 264 9.35 59.74 10.81
N GLY A 265 8.57 60.73 11.28
CA GLY A 265 7.21 60.96 10.79
C GLY A 265 6.20 59.90 11.23
N GLY A 266 6.50 59.17 12.31
CA GLY A 266 5.65 58.09 12.81
C GLY A 266 4.25 58.57 13.17
N LEU A 267 4.13 59.73 13.82
CA LEU A 267 2.83 60.30 14.18
C LEU A 267 2.02 60.65 12.93
N GLY A 268 2.65 61.25 11.92
CA GLY A 268 2.00 61.59 10.65
C GLY A 268 1.46 60.36 9.91
N ILE A 269 2.18 59.24 9.97
CA ILE A 269 1.75 57.97 9.39
C ILE A 269 0.60 57.35 10.19
N VAL A 270 0.74 57.24 11.51
CA VAL A 270 -0.28 56.63 12.39
C VAL A 270 -1.61 57.38 12.30
N MET A 271 -1.58 58.71 12.18
CA MET A 271 -2.77 59.54 12.03
C MET A 271 -3.53 59.33 10.71
N GLN A 272 -2.90 58.74 9.69
CA GLN A 272 -3.56 58.39 8.43
C GLN A 272 -4.23 56.99 8.48
N LEU A 273 -3.84 56.15 9.43
CA LEU A 273 -4.41 54.80 9.58
C LEU A 273 -5.88 54.88 9.99
N LYS A 274 -6.69 53.95 9.48
CA LYS A 274 -8.13 53.88 9.74
C LYS A 274 -8.50 52.55 10.40
N PRO A 275 -8.47 52.45 11.74
CA PRO A 275 -8.96 51.28 12.46
C PRO A 275 -10.43 51.01 12.14
N ARG A 276 -10.77 49.77 11.78
CA ARG A 276 -12.12 49.32 11.47
C ARG A 276 -12.52 48.17 12.38
N SER A 277 -13.82 47.99 12.56
CA SER A 277 -14.38 46.70 12.98
C SER A 277 -15.08 46.04 11.80
N PHE A 278 -14.95 44.74 11.67
CA PHE A 278 -15.53 43.98 10.56
C PHE A 278 -15.89 42.56 10.99
N TRP A 279 -16.63 41.86 10.13
CA TRP A 279 -16.93 40.44 10.24
C TRP A 279 -16.40 39.77 8.97
N PHE A 280 -15.76 38.63 9.11
CA PHE A 280 -15.37 37.82 7.96
C PHE A 280 -16.60 37.18 7.32
N LYS A 281 -16.57 37.03 6.01
CA LYS A 281 -17.60 36.31 5.24
C LYS A 281 -17.30 34.81 5.29
N THR A 282 -17.45 34.20 6.46
CA THR A 282 -17.06 32.79 6.70
C THR A 282 -17.83 31.81 5.81
N ASP A 283 -19.09 32.10 5.50
CA ASP A 283 -19.91 31.28 4.59
C ASP A 283 -19.43 31.30 3.14
N ASP A 284 -18.99 32.47 2.66
CA ASP A 284 -18.52 32.65 1.28
C ASP A 284 -17.10 32.09 1.09
N TYR A 285 -16.32 31.99 2.17
CA TYR A 285 -14.89 31.60 2.14
C TYR A 285 -14.55 30.50 3.15
N ARG A 286 -15.30 29.41 3.13
CA ARG A 286 -15.14 28.29 4.08
C ARG A 286 -13.74 27.67 4.04
N SER A 287 -13.11 27.63 2.86
CA SER A 287 -11.76 27.08 2.66
C SER A 287 -10.68 27.84 3.41
N LEU A 288 -10.92 29.09 3.80
CA LEU A 288 -9.93 29.93 4.51
C LEU A 288 -9.95 29.76 6.03
N HIS A 289 -10.89 28.96 6.58
CA HIS A 289 -11.07 28.75 8.02
C HIS A 289 -11.02 30.06 8.85
N LEU A 290 -11.67 31.11 8.34
CA LEU A 290 -11.66 32.44 8.96
C LEU A 290 -12.39 32.42 10.32
N PRO A 291 -11.93 33.21 11.31
CA PRO A 291 -12.55 33.23 12.62
C PRO A 291 -13.95 33.87 12.57
N GLU A 292 -14.87 33.30 13.34
CA GLU A 292 -16.22 33.87 13.52
C GLU A 292 -16.22 35.10 14.44
N GLY A 293 -17.29 35.88 14.36
CA GLY A 293 -17.52 37.02 15.25
C GLY A 293 -16.88 38.34 14.79
N LYS A 294 -16.99 39.36 15.65
CA LYS A 294 -16.57 40.73 15.36
C LYS A 294 -15.06 40.89 15.56
N GLN A 295 -14.37 41.33 14.51
CA GLN A 295 -12.93 41.56 14.48
C GLN A 295 -12.60 43.05 14.44
N TYR A 296 -11.35 43.40 14.77
CA TYR A 296 -10.83 44.76 14.71
C TYR A 296 -9.46 44.75 14.01
N GLY A 297 -9.23 45.73 13.14
CA GLY A 297 -7.98 45.79 12.39
C GLY A 297 -7.98 46.90 11.35
N LEU A 298 -7.18 46.70 10.30
CA LEU A 298 -7.04 47.60 9.17
C LEU A 298 -7.49 46.91 7.88
N ILE A 299 -7.89 47.72 6.89
CA ILE A 299 -8.11 47.23 5.53
C ILE A 299 -6.77 47.27 4.80
N ALA A 300 -6.34 46.12 4.27
CA ALA A 300 -5.00 45.97 3.69
C ALA A 300 -4.74 46.97 2.54
N GLN A 301 -5.74 47.22 1.68
CA GLN A 301 -5.64 48.17 0.57
C GLN A 301 -5.51 49.63 1.04
N GLU A 302 -6.17 49.99 2.16
CA GLU A 302 -6.02 51.31 2.76
C GLU A 302 -4.60 51.47 3.34
N LEU A 303 -4.10 50.44 4.03
CA LEU A 303 -2.74 50.44 4.60
C LEU A 303 -1.66 50.49 3.50
N GLU A 304 -1.83 49.75 2.41
CA GLU A 304 -0.88 49.69 1.30
C GLU A 304 -0.62 51.07 0.67
N SER A 305 -1.64 51.95 0.65
CA SER A 305 -1.51 53.32 0.16
C SER A 305 -0.66 54.23 1.06
N ILE A 306 -0.39 53.80 2.30
CA ILE A 306 0.36 54.56 3.32
C ILE A 306 1.73 53.90 3.56
N ILE A 307 1.74 52.60 3.85
CA ILE A 307 2.93 51.79 4.11
C ILE A 307 2.81 50.47 3.32
N SER A 308 3.25 50.48 2.06
CA SER A 308 3.20 49.30 1.18
C SER A 308 3.96 48.11 1.74
N ASP A 309 5.08 48.34 2.44
CA ASP A 309 6.00 47.29 2.92
C ASP A 309 5.39 46.37 3.99
N LEU A 310 4.25 46.77 4.57
CA LEU A 310 3.53 45.97 5.56
C LEU A 310 2.37 45.17 4.97
N VAL A 311 2.18 45.21 3.66
CA VAL A 311 1.12 44.51 2.95
C VAL A 311 1.74 43.57 1.92
N THR A 312 1.26 42.32 1.88
CA THR A 312 1.71 41.36 0.88
C THR A 312 0.53 40.58 0.29
N ASP A 313 0.67 40.23 -0.98
CA ASP A 313 -0.29 39.37 -1.67
C ASP A 313 -0.03 37.89 -1.30
N GLN A 314 -1.11 37.17 -1.03
CA GLN A 314 -1.14 35.75 -0.75
C GLN A 314 -2.04 35.09 -1.80
N ASN A 315 -1.49 34.13 -2.54
CA ASN A 315 -2.31 33.25 -3.37
C ASN A 315 -3.08 32.28 -2.47
N THR A 316 -4.38 32.18 -2.69
CA THR A 316 -5.24 31.28 -1.95
C THR A 316 -6.27 30.64 -2.87
N PHE A 317 -6.84 29.52 -2.45
CA PHE A 317 -7.90 28.83 -3.15
C PHE A 317 -9.23 29.19 -2.48
N LEU A 318 -9.97 30.11 -3.08
CA LEU A 318 -11.22 30.61 -2.49
C LEU A 318 -12.39 29.63 -2.68
N ASN A 319 -12.33 28.76 -3.70
CA ASN A 319 -13.37 27.80 -4.06
C ASN A 319 -12.76 26.42 -4.40
N GLU A 320 -13.57 25.35 -4.34
CA GLU A 320 -13.21 23.98 -4.76
C GLU A 320 -12.78 23.84 -6.25
N GLN A 321 -12.83 24.93 -7.03
CA GLN A 321 -12.56 24.97 -8.47
C GLN A 321 -11.12 25.40 -8.85
N GLU A 322 -10.14 25.23 -7.96
CA GLU A 322 -8.69 25.30 -8.26
C GLU A 322 -8.12 26.62 -8.84
N GLU A 323 -8.92 27.68 -9.04
CA GLU A 323 -8.37 28.97 -9.48
C GLU A 323 -7.79 29.73 -8.29
N SER A 324 -6.47 29.87 -8.28
CA SER A 324 -5.78 30.66 -7.26
C SER A 324 -6.15 32.13 -7.40
N GLU A 325 -6.70 32.71 -6.34
CA GLU A 325 -6.96 34.15 -6.23
C GLU A 325 -5.97 34.81 -5.27
N LYS A 326 -5.67 36.09 -5.48
CA LYS A 326 -4.78 36.86 -4.61
C LYS A 326 -5.58 37.61 -3.56
N ILE A 327 -5.31 37.32 -2.29
CA ILE A 327 -5.80 38.09 -1.15
C ILE A 327 -4.64 38.86 -0.50
N LYS A 328 -4.91 40.05 0.05
CA LYS A 328 -3.89 40.86 0.74
C LYS A 328 -3.86 40.52 2.22
N SER A 329 -2.66 40.40 2.76
CA SER A 329 -2.38 40.16 4.19
C SER A 329 -1.54 41.29 4.78
N VAL A 330 -1.68 41.53 6.08
CA VAL A 330 -1.04 42.64 6.80
C VAL A 330 -0.06 42.14 7.86
N ASN A 331 1.16 42.67 7.85
CA ASN A 331 2.14 42.49 8.92
C ASN A 331 1.86 43.46 10.09
N TYR A 332 0.92 43.10 10.96
CA TYR A 332 0.57 43.92 12.13
C TYR A 332 1.73 44.15 13.10
N LEU A 333 2.67 43.20 13.24
CA LEU A 333 3.85 43.37 14.09
C LEU A 333 4.78 44.48 13.57
N GLY A 334 4.84 44.65 12.25
CA GLY A 334 5.61 45.73 11.62
C GLY A 334 5.06 47.14 11.90
N LEU A 335 3.84 47.27 12.42
CA LEU A 335 3.30 48.56 12.87
C LEU A 335 3.87 49.01 14.22
N ILE A 336 4.38 48.09 15.04
CA ILE A 336 4.83 48.40 16.41
C ILE A 336 5.94 49.47 16.42
N PRO A 337 7.01 49.39 15.60
CA PRO A 337 8.03 50.44 15.55
C PRO A 337 7.49 51.82 15.15
N TRP A 338 6.52 51.87 14.23
CA TRP A 338 5.85 53.12 13.83
C TRP A 338 5.02 53.71 14.96
N LEU A 339 4.29 52.86 15.71
CA LEU A 339 3.55 53.29 16.91
C LEU A 339 4.48 53.82 18.00
N ILE A 340 5.63 53.16 18.22
CA ILE A 340 6.64 53.64 19.17
C ILE A 340 7.15 55.03 18.75
N ARG A 341 7.51 55.21 17.48
CA ARG A 341 7.97 56.52 16.98
C ARG A 341 6.89 57.59 17.08
N ALA A 342 5.64 57.26 16.76
CA ALA A 342 4.52 58.18 16.91
C ALA A 342 4.32 58.65 18.36
N MET A 343 4.44 57.74 19.34
CA MET A 343 4.36 58.10 20.76
C MET A 343 5.53 58.97 21.20
N GLN A 344 6.74 58.73 20.69
CA GLN A 344 7.91 59.57 20.98
C GLN A 344 7.72 60.99 20.45
N GLU A 345 7.31 61.13 19.18
CA GLU A 345 7.02 62.44 18.57
C GLU A 345 5.87 63.15 19.29
N GLN A 346 4.84 62.41 19.72
CA GLN A 346 3.77 62.96 20.54
C GLN A 346 4.28 63.43 21.91
N GLN A 347 5.21 62.71 22.53
CA GLN A 347 5.81 63.11 23.82
C GLN A 347 6.64 64.38 23.67
N GLU A 348 7.44 64.51 22.61
CA GLU A 348 8.19 65.73 22.30
C GLU A 348 7.25 66.94 22.19
N MET A 349 6.13 66.81 21.47
CA MET A 349 5.12 67.88 21.37
C MET A 349 4.48 68.22 22.72
N ILE A 350 4.24 67.23 23.58
CA ILE A 350 3.68 67.45 24.93
C ILE A 350 4.68 68.22 25.80
N ASP A 351 5.96 67.87 25.75
CA ASP A 351 7.00 68.53 26.53
C ASP A 351 7.17 69.99 26.10
N ASP A 352 7.15 70.26 24.79
CA ASP A 352 7.16 71.62 24.24
C ASP A 352 5.96 72.44 24.72
N LEU A 353 4.74 71.87 24.65
CA LEU A 353 3.52 72.53 25.15
C LEU A 353 3.58 72.80 26.65
N ILE A 354 4.20 71.92 27.44
CA ILE A 354 4.41 72.12 28.88
C ILE A 354 5.37 73.29 29.13
N MET A 355 6.48 73.36 28.38
CA MET A 355 7.45 74.44 28.50
C MET A 355 6.85 75.81 28.14
N GLU A 356 6.07 75.87 27.06
CA GLU A 356 5.36 77.09 26.66
C GLU A 356 4.36 77.52 27.74
N ARG A 357 3.52 76.59 28.21
CA ARG A 357 2.55 76.84 29.29
C ARG A 357 3.22 77.37 30.55
N ASP A 358 4.36 76.82 30.94
CA ASP A 358 5.08 77.25 32.14
C ASP A 358 5.74 78.62 31.97
N SER A 359 6.19 78.94 30.75
CA SER A 359 6.65 80.30 30.41
C SER A 359 5.50 81.31 30.53
N LEU A 360 4.36 81.01 29.91
CA LEU A 360 3.16 81.85 29.97
C LEU A 360 2.68 82.05 31.41
N ARG A 361 2.69 81.01 32.25
CA ARG A 361 2.35 81.13 33.67
C ARG A 361 3.27 82.06 34.45
N ARG A 362 4.58 82.04 34.16
CA ARG A 362 5.54 82.97 34.79
C ARG A 362 5.28 84.41 34.37
N GLU A 363 4.97 84.64 33.09
CA GLU A 363 4.61 85.96 32.59
C GLU A 363 3.31 86.47 33.23
N MET A 364 2.27 85.63 33.31
CA MET A 364 1.02 85.98 34.00
C MET A 364 1.25 86.33 35.48
N ALA A 365 2.11 85.58 36.19
CA ALA A 365 2.45 85.87 37.58
C ALA A 365 3.16 87.23 37.73
N LYS A 366 4.04 87.58 36.79
CA LYS A 366 4.71 88.89 36.77
C LYS A 366 3.74 90.03 36.48
N ILE A 367 2.83 89.85 35.53
CA ILE A 367 1.78 90.84 35.22
C ILE A 367 0.92 91.09 36.46
N LYS A 368 0.44 90.02 37.11
CA LYS A 368 -0.36 90.14 38.33
C LYS A 368 0.36 90.90 39.44
N TYR A 369 1.65 90.62 39.65
CA TYR A 369 2.47 91.35 40.62
C TYR A 369 2.55 92.85 40.30
N LEU A 370 2.71 93.20 39.02
CA LEU A 370 2.73 94.60 38.59
C LEU A 370 1.36 95.27 38.75
N GLU A 371 0.27 94.58 38.43
CA GLU A 371 -1.10 95.07 38.67
C GLU A 371 -1.34 95.38 40.15
N ASP A 372 -0.91 94.47 41.05
CA ASP A 372 -1.03 94.66 42.49
C ASP A 372 -0.21 95.88 42.96
N GLN A 373 1.01 96.09 42.42
CA GLN A 373 1.81 97.28 42.73
C GLN A 373 1.16 98.57 42.23
N VAL A 374 0.65 98.58 41.00
CA VAL A 374 -0.05 99.76 40.44
C VAL A 374 -1.27 100.08 41.29
N LYS A 375 -2.02 99.07 41.74
CA LYS A 375 -3.19 99.25 42.59
C LYS A 375 -2.82 99.83 43.97
N ASP A 376 -1.73 99.36 44.57
CA ASP A 376 -1.21 99.91 45.84
C ASP A 376 -0.78 101.37 45.69
N ILE A 377 -0.09 101.70 44.59
CA ILE A 377 0.30 103.09 44.28
C ILE A 377 -0.93 103.97 44.09
N MET A 378 -1.93 103.50 43.34
CA MET A 378 -3.18 104.24 43.13
C MET A 378 -3.95 104.46 44.43
N ALA A 379 -3.97 103.48 45.34
CA ALA A 379 -4.58 103.63 46.66
C ALA A 379 -3.89 104.72 47.50
N LYS A 380 -2.55 104.72 47.54
CA LYS A 380 -1.74 105.73 48.24
C LYS A 380 -1.85 107.15 47.67
N LEU A 381 -2.23 107.27 46.39
CA LEU A 381 -2.48 108.57 45.75
C LEU A 381 -3.90 109.10 45.97
N SER A 382 -4.81 108.26 46.47
CA SER A 382 -6.22 108.60 46.71
C SER A 382 -6.57 108.91 48.19
N GLU A 383 -5.62 108.71 49.11
CA GLU A 383 -5.62 109.26 50.48
C GLU A 383 -4.93 110.62 50.51
#